data_AF-A0A1U0KM58-F1
#
_entry.id   AF-A0A1U0KM58-F1
#
_cell.length_a   1.000
_cell.length_b   1.000
_cell.length_c   1.000
_cell.angle_alpha   90.00
_cell.angle_beta   90.00
_cell.angle_gamma   90.00
#
_symmetry.space_group_name_H-M   'P 1'
#
loop_
_entity.id
_entity.type
_entity.pdbx_description
1 polymer ?
#
loop_
_entity_poly.entity_id
_entity_poly.type
_entity_poly.pdbx_seq_one_letter_code
_entity_poly.pdbx_strand_id
1 'polypeptide(L)'
;MSGIDFTTRDGSASVRGSERPYGAALAARLTAAVLELDGQHTQESNRRILPDIFFRQAEFNAQMHGRAASLTDTFTHWAPLAGMMYEDGSADIRIGDKTERPDGFVINTAVVAGSDPIALLTRIHAYSEEGLLVTGLDRSWLAGIIDDGLQAHILRDKSGWEGAAELLRSDSRSPAIITTSQGVSLSWLQGAAAGFYADGQTDQERWAAEKAFDALSGAEQWDRSISALLEERRPDASWWLMLDPETFHKPSHLGLLTAFDAIEADTAAQKAEKDRRAEGVVQ
;
A
#
# COMPACT_ATOMS: atom_id res chain seq x y z
N MET A 1 0.18 12.16 18.61
CA MET A 1 1.19 11.77 17.60
C MET A 1 0.55 10.73 16.72
N SER A 2 0.76 10.77 15.40
CA SER A 2 0.18 9.77 14.48
C SER A 2 0.82 8.39 14.69
N GLY A 3 0.02 7.33 14.66
CA GLY A 3 0.41 5.96 14.92
C GLY A 3 -0.26 4.96 13.97
N ILE A 4 0.40 3.81 13.80
CA ILE A 4 -0.16 2.58 13.25
C ILE A 4 -0.35 1.65 14.45
N ASP A 5 -1.58 1.29 14.74
CA ASP A 5 -1.94 0.55 15.95
C ASP A 5 -2.29 -0.88 15.61
N PHE A 6 -1.58 -1.83 16.21
CA PHE A 6 -1.87 -3.25 16.19
C PHE A 6 -2.70 -3.55 17.42
N THR A 7 -3.92 -4.02 17.24
CA THR A 7 -4.83 -4.33 18.34
C THR A 7 -5.30 -5.78 18.26
N THR A 8 -5.27 -6.45 19.40
CA THR A 8 -5.82 -7.78 19.64
C THR A 8 -6.88 -7.67 20.74
N ARG A 9 -7.59 -8.76 21.02
CA ARG A 9 -8.57 -8.81 22.11
C ARG A 9 -8.02 -8.33 23.46
N ASP A 10 -6.78 -8.72 23.78
CA ASP A 10 -6.21 -8.61 25.12
C ASP A 10 -5.04 -7.61 25.20
N GLY A 11 -4.71 -6.91 24.10
CA GLY A 11 -3.60 -5.97 24.10
C GLY A 11 -3.41 -5.22 22.79
N SER A 12 -2.61 -4.16 22.84
CA SER A 12 -2.25 -3.34 21.69
C SER A 12 -0.79 -2.92 21.71
N ALA A 13 -0.28 -2.57 20.53
CA ALA A 13 1.06 -2.04 20.33
C ALA A 13 1.00 -1.00 19.20
N SER A 14 1.79 0.07 19.34
CA SER A 14 1.79 1.16 18.38
C SER A 14 3.14 1.31 17.71
N VAL A 15 3.10 1.50 16.40
CA VAL A 15 4.23 1.86 15.55
C VAL A 15 4.08 3.33 15.16
N ARG A 16 5.20 4.06 15.03
CA ARG A 16 5.18 5.47 14.61
C ARG A 16 4.50 5.63 13.25
N GLY A 17 3.55 6.55 13.14
CA GLY A 17 2.84 6.83 11.89
C GLY A 17 3.76 7.26 10.73
N SER A 18 4.97 7.77 11.04
CA SER A 18 5.98 8.10 10.05
C SER A 18 6.50 6.89 9.25
N GLU A 19 6.22 5.66 9.65
CA GLU A 19 6.52 4.45 8.84
C GLU A 19 5.67 4.41 7.57
N ARG A 20 4.45 4.97 7.55
CA ARG A 20 3.60 5.00 6.35
C ARG A 20 4.23 5.77 5.18
N PRO A 21 4.58 7.07 5.32
CA PRO A 21 5.23 7.80 4.24
C PRO A 21 6.62 7.27 3.91
N TYR A 22 7.30 6.61 4.86
CA TYR A 22 8.55 5.90 4.58
C TYR A 22 8.30 4.68 3.67
N GLY A 23 7.28 3.88 3.95
CA GLY A 23 6.85 2.77 3.10
C GLY A 23 6.47 3.21 1.69
N ALA A 24 5.72 4.31 1.57
CA ALA A 24 5.37 4.91 0.28
C ALA A 24 6.61 5.28 -0.55
N ALA A 25 7.59 5.94 0.08
CA ALA A 25 8.84 6.30 -0.57
C ALA A 25 9.66 5.06 -0.96
N LEU A 26 9.73 4.05 -0.09
CA LEU A 26 10.45 2.81 -0.39
C LEU A 26 9.81 2.04 -1.56
N ALA A 27 8.49 1.97 -1.59
CA ALA A 27 7.72 1.39 -2.70
C ALA A 27 8.02 2.13 -4.02
N ALA A 28 7.94 3.46 -4.02
CA ALA A 28 8.24 4.26 -5.20
C ALA A 28 9.69 4.09 -5.68
N ARG A 29 10.65 4.04 -4.75
CA ARG A 29 12.07 3.81 -5.06
C ARG A 29 12.30 2.43 -5.66
N LEU A 30 11.64 1.40 -5.14
CA LEU A 30 11.70 0.04 -5.69
C LEU A 30 11.11 -0.02 -7.10
N THR A 31 9.95 0.61 -7.34
CA THR A 31 9.35 0.71 -8.67
C THR A 31 10.27 1.42 -9.66
N ALA A 32 10.92 2.51 -9.24
CA ALA A 32 11.92 3.20 -10.05
C ALA A 32 13.14 2.33 -10.36
N ALA A 33 13.55 1.47 -9.43
CA ALA A 33 14.63 0.50 -9.66
C ALA A 33 14.20 -0.59 -10.67
N VAL A 34 12.96 -1.08 -10.61
CA VAL A 34 12.40 -2.04 -11.59
C VAL A 34 12.35 -1.44 -13.00
N LEU A 35 11.99 -0.16 -13.12
CA LEU A 35 12.04 0.58 -14.39
C LEU A 35 13.46 1.00 -14.82
N GLU A 36 14.44 0.78 -13.96
CA GLU A 36 15.82 1.24 -14.11
C GLU A 36 15.88 2.71 -14.55
N LEU A 37 15.22 3.63 -13.83
CA LEU A 37 15.00 5.00 -14.30
C LEU A 37 16.28 5.78 -14.63
N ASP A 38 17.38 5.50 -13.94
CA ASP A 38 18.69 6.13 -14.20
C ASP A 38 19.53 5.37 -15.25
N GLY A 39 19.02 4.26 -15.79
CA GLY A 39 19.66 3.46 -16.82
C GLY A 39 19.63 4.16 -18.18
N GLN A 40 20.78 4.30 -18.84
CA GLN A 40 20.85 4.91 -20.17
C GLN A 40 20.06 4.12 -21.23
N HIS A 41 20.01 2.79 -21.11
CA HIS A 41 19.37 1.92 -22.09
C HIS A 41 17.84 1.87 -21.97
N THR A 42 17.27 2.30 -20.84
CA THR A 42 15.83 2.30 -20.57
C THR A 42 15.17 3.68 -20.79
N GLN A 43 15.95 4.76 -21.00
CA GLN A 43 15.42 6.13 -21.09
C GLN A 43 14.25 6.30 -22.07
N GLU A 44 14.38 5.75 -23.28
CA GLU A 44 13.34 5.86 -24.30
C GLU A 44 12.11 5.01 -23.95
N SER A 45 12.29 3.86 -23.29
CA SER A 45 11.19 3.04 -22.78
C SER A 45 10.45 3.77 -21.66
N ASN A 46 11.21 4.33 -20.70
CA ASN A 46 10.67 5.10 -19.59
C ASN A 46 9.89 6.34 -20.04
N ARG A 47 10.31 7.01 -21.13
CA ARG A 47 9.53 8.11 -21.74
C ARG A 47 8.21 7.68 -22.38
N ARG A 48 8.07 6.41 -22.76
CA ARG A 48 6.81 5.88 -23.28
C ARG A 48 5.88 5.39 -22.16
N ILE A 49 6.46 4.89 -21.06
CA ILE A 49 5.73 4.39 -19.90
C ILE A 49 5.27 5.54 -18.99
N LEU A 50 6.20 6.40 -18.55
CA LEU A 50 5.92 7.47 -17.61
C LEU A 50 5.34 8.71 -18.32
N PRO A 51 4.47 9.48 -17.64
CA PRO A 51 3.87 10.67 -18.21
C PRO A 51 4.89 11.80 -18.38
N ASP A 52 4.75 12.61 -19.43
CA ASP A 52 5.62 13.76 -19.70
C ASP A 52 5.71 14.75 -18.52
N ILE A 53 4.64 14.85 -17.72
CA ILE A 53 4.61 15.73 -16.56
C ILE A 53 5.66 15.37 -15.50
N PHE A 54 5.98 14.08 -15.35
CA PHE A 54 7.04 13.62 -14.46
C PHE A 54 8.40 14.14 -14.92
N PHE A 55 8.72 14.03 -16.21
CA PHE A 55 10.01 14.50 -16.74
C PHE A 55 10.15 16.02 -16.65
N ARG A 56 9.07 16.77 -16.91
CA ARG A 56 9.06 18.22 -16.69
C ARG A 56 9.32 18.59 -15.22
N GLN A 57 8.75 17.84 -14.29
CA GLN A 57 9.00 18.04 -12.86
C GLN A 57 10.45 17.73 -12.49
N ALA A 58 11.02 16.65 -13.04
CA ALA A 58 12.42 16.30 -12.82
C ALA A 58 13.38 17.38 -13.34
N GLU A 59 13.13 17.91 -14.53
CA GLU A 59 13.88 19.03 -15.11
C GLU A 59 13.78 20.29 -14.26
N PHE A 60 12.57 20.64 -13.81
CA PHE A 60 12.35 21.79 -12.92
C PHE A 60 13.11 21.66 -11.60
N ASN A 61 13.04 20.48 -10.95
CA ASN A 61 13.74 20.22 -9.70
C ASN A 61 15.27 20.31 -9.90
N ALA A 62 15.79 19.80 -11.02
CA ALA A 62 17.21 19.87 -11.34
C ALA A 62 17.69 21.33 -11.50
N GLN A 63 16.88 22.17 -12.15
CA GLN A 63 17.15 23.60 -12.30
C GLN A 63 17.15 24.33 -10.95
N MET A 64 16.14 24.08 -10.12
CA MET A 64 16.01 24.70 -8.79
C MET A 64 17.15 24.33 -7.84
N HIS A 65 17.66 23.11 -7.90
CA HIS A 65 18.72 22.64 -7.03
C HIS A 65 20.14 22.82 -7.61
N GLY A 66 20.27 23.34 -8.84
CA GLY A 66 21.56 23.54 -9.49
C GLY A 66 22.35 22.26 -9.76
N ARG A 67 21.69 21.09 -9.76
CA ARG A 67 22.29 19.79 -10.03
C ARG A 67 21.26 18.85 -10.64
N ALA A 68 21.70 17.97 -11.56
CA ALA A 68 20.85 16.90 -12.06
C ALA A 68 20.44 15.99 -10.87
N ALA A 69 19.14 15.89 -10.63
CA ALA A 69 18.59 14.91 -9.70
C ALA A 69 18.47 13.57 -10.42
N SER A 70 18.75 12.47 -9.71
CA SER A 70 18.41 11.13 -10.19
C SER A 70 16.91 11.06 -10.49
N LEU A 71 16.55 10.39 -11.58
CA LEU A 71 15.15 10.13 -11.91
C LEU A 71 14.53 9.21 -10.86
N THR A 72 15.31 8.27 -10.30
CA THR A 72 14.91 7.44 -9.16
C THR A 72 14.53 8.28 -7.95
N ASP A 73 15.39 9.22 -7.54
CA ASP A 73 15.11 10.10 -6.39
C ASP A 73 13.91 11.00 -6.67
N THR A 74 13.78 11.52 -7.89
CA THR A 74 12.63 12.34 -8.28
C THR A 74 11.34 11.54 -8.21
N PHE A 75 11.32 10.33 -8.76
CA PHE A 75 10.16 9.44 -8.77
C PHE A 75 9.76 9.01 -7.35
N THR A 76 10.75 8.75 -6.49
CA THR A 76 10.56 8.40 -5.08
C THR A 76 9.69 9.42 -4.33
N HIS A 77 9.84 10.71 -4.66
CA HIS A 77 9.08 11.79 -4.03
C HIS A 77 7.83 12.20 -4.82
N TRP A 78 7.87 12.07 -6.15
CA TRP A 78 6.77 12.44 -7.03
C TRP A 78 5.61 11.45 -6.95
N ALA A 79 5.88 10.15 -7.09
CA ALA A 79 4.82 9.16 -7.28
C ALA A 79 3.82 9.08 -6.10
N PRO A 80 4.25 9.13 -4.82
CA PRO A 80 3.31 9.14 -3.69
C PRO A 80 2.42 10.37 -3.61
N LEU A 81 2.79 11.48 -4.26
CA LEU A 81 2.07 12.75 -4.21
C LEU A 81 1.30 13.05 -5.51
N ALA A 82 1.58 12.32 -6.60
CA ALA A 82 1.09 12.64 -7.94
C ALA A 82 -0.45 12.72 -7.99
N GLY A 83 -1.16 11.79 -7.34
CA GLY A 83 -2.63 11.79 -7.29
C GLY A 83 -3.25 12.97 -6.53
N MET A 84 -2.46 13.71 -5.72
CA MET A 84 -2.92 14.94 -5.06
C MET A 84 -2.48 16.21 -5.78
N MET A 85 -1.44 16.11 -6.62
CA MET A 85 -0.80 17.26 -7.27
C MET A 85 -1.40 17.60 -8.63
N TYR A 86 -2.00 16.63 -9.30
CA TYR A 86 -2.42 16.76 -10.68
C TYR A 86 -3.89 16.36 -10.88
N GLU A 87 -4.49 16.87 -11.95
CA GLU A 87 -5.84 16.48 -12.35
C GLU A 87 -5.90 15.00 -12.70
N ASP A 88 -7.03 14.35 -12.44
CA ASP A 88 -7.26 12.94 -12.73
C ASP A 88 -6.88 12.60 -14.19
N GLY A 89 -6.11 11.53 -14.38
CA GLY A 89 -5.64 11.08 -15.70
C GLY A 89 -4.38 11.77 -16.22
N SER A 90 -4.02 12.97 -15.73
CA SER A 90 -2.91 13.74 -16.29
C SER A 90 -1.51 13.22 -15.89
N ALA A 91 -1.45 12.47 -14.79
CA ALA A 91 -0.25 11.82 -14.28
C ALA A 91 -0.29 10.30 -14.41
N ASP A 92 -1.29 9.75 -15.10
CA ASP A 92 -1.41 8.29 -15.23
C ASP A 92 -0.24 7.70 -16.02
N ILE A 93 0.16 6.51 -15.60
CA ILE A 93 1.24 5.74 -16.20
C ILE A 93 0.65 4.87 -17.30
N ARG A 94 1.31 4.84 -18.45
CA ARG A 94 0.83 4.13 -19.63
C ARG A 94 1.34 2.69 -19.65
N ILE A 95 0.41 1.76 -19.90
CA ILE A 95 0.63 0.32 -19.91
C ILE A 95 -0.06 -0.24 -21.15
N GLY A 96 0.64 -0.21 -22.28
CA GLY A 96 0.06 -0.55 -23.58
C GLY A 96 -1.06 0.42 -23.98
N ASP A 97 -2.28 -0.11 -24.12
CA ASP A 97 -3.51 0.63 -24.41
C ASP A 97 -4.26 1.10 -23.16
N LYS A 98 -3.77 0.72 -21.96
CA LYS A 98 -4.34 1.09 -20.67
C LYS A 98 -3.51 2.17 -19.98
N THR A 99 -4.12 2.75 -18.96
CA THR A 99 -3.43 3.62 -18.01
C THR A 99 -3.71 3.15 -16.58
N GLU A 100 -2.77 3.43 -15.69
CA GLU A 100 -2.88 3.15 -14.26
C GLU A 100 -2.45 4.40 -13.49
N ARG A 101 -3.14 4.69 -12.38
CA ARG A 101 -2.73 5.81 -11.53
C ARG A 101 -1.36 5.53 -10.89
N PRO A 102 -0.53 6.55 -10.65
CA PRO A 102 0.79 6.37 -10.04
C PRO A 102 0.80 5.60 -8.73
N ASP A 103 -0.19 5.82 -7.85
CA ASP A 103 -0.29 5.12 -6.57
C ASP A 103 -0.57 3.63 -6.76
N GLY A 104 -1.50 3.24 -7.64
CA GLY A 104 -1.75 1.84 -7.96
C GLY A 104 -0.57 1.15 -8.58
N PHE A 105 0.05 1.80 -9.56
CA PHE A 105 1.24 1.30 -10.22
C PHE A 105 2.39 1.04 -9.23
N VAL A 106 2.65 1.99 -8.32
CA VAL A 106 3.71 1.86 -7.30
C VAL A 106 3.37 0.78 -6.27
N ILE A 107 2.17 0.81 -5.70
CA ILE A 107 1.74 -0.15 -4.67
C ILE A 107 1.79 -1.57 -5.21
N ASN A 108 1.19 -1.83 -6.37
CA ASN A 108 1.16 -3.17 -6.96
C ASN A 108 2.56 -3.67 -7.30
N THR A 109 3.41 -2.81 -7.89
CA THR A 109 4.80 -3.18 -8.20
C THR A 109 5.59 -3.51 -6.95
N ALA A 110 5.50 -2.69 -5.91
CA ALA A 110 6.28 -2.89 -4.69
C ALA A 110 5.82 -4.12 -3.88
N VAL A 111 4.52 -4.44 -3.91
CA VAL A 111 3.99 -5.68 -3.33
C VAL A 111 4.53 -6.91 -4.08
N VAL A 112 4.62 -6.87 -5.40
CA VAL A 112 5.10 -8.02 -6.20
C VAL A 112 6.62 -8.16 -6.15
N ALA A 113 7.36 -7.06 -6.29
CA ALA A 113 8.83 -7.07 -6.40
C ALA A 113 9.55 -7.01 -5.05
N GLY A 114 8.89 -6.50 -4.01
CA GLY A 114 9.51 -6.25 -2.72
C GLY A 114 9.67 -7.52 -1.89
N SER A 115 10.72 -7.56 -1.08
CA SER A 115 10.81 -8.51 0.03
C SER A 115 9.65 -8.31 1.01
N ASP A 116 9.31 -9.32 1.80
CA ASP A 116 8.18 -9.30 2.74
C ASP A 116 8.10 -8.02 3.60
N PRO A 117 9.18 -7.45 4.17
CA PRO A 117 9.10 -6.20 4.93
C PRO A 117 8.71 -4.97 4.11
N ILE A 118 9.10 -4.93 2.83
CA ILE A 118 8.72 -3.86 1.89
C ILE A 118 7.24 -4.02 1.52
N ALA A 119 6.82 -5.25 1.23
CA ALA A 119 5.41 -5.56 0.98
C ALA A 119 4.54 -5.20 2.19
N LEU A 120 5.00 -5.49 3.41
CA LEU A 120 4.32 -5.10 4.65
C LEU A 120 4.13 -3.59 4.77
N LEU A 121 5.21 -2.81 4.63
CA LEU A 121 5.15 -1.35 4.66
C LEU A 121 4.22 -0.80 3.57
N THR A 122 4.24 -1.41 2.40
CA THR A 122 3.42 -1.01 1.25
C THR A 122 1.94 -1.28 1.54
N ARG A 123 1.60 -2.47 2.05
CA ARG A 123 0.24 -2.84 2.47
C ARG A 123 -0.29 -1.92 3.56
N ILE A 124 0.51 -1.64 4.59
CA ILE A 124 0.14 -0.71 5.65
C ILE A 124 -0.07 0.71 5.11
N HIS A 125 0.80 1.19 4.22
CA HIS A 125 0.61 2.49 3.60
C HIS A 125 -0.72 2.56 2.84
N ALA A 126 -0.99 1.54 2.01
CA ALA A 126 -2.13 1.48 1.12
C ALA A 126 -3.48 1.29 1.82
N TYR A 127 -3.51 0.51 2.91
CA TYR A 127 -4.77 -0.08 3.41
C TYR A 127 -5.02 0.05 4.92
N SER A 128 -4.09 0.62 5.70
CA SER A 128 -4.31 0.78 7.15
C SER A 128 -5.40 1.81 7.48
N GLU A 129 -5.81 2.65 6.52
CA GLU A 129 -6.90 3.61 6.68
C GLU A 129 -8.28 2.97 6.62
N GLU A 130 -8.39 1.77 6.07
CA GLU A 130 -9.60 0.96 5.97
C GLU A 130 -9.64 -0.14 7.04
N GLY A 131 -8.54 -0.33 7.78
CA GLY A 131 -8.39 -1.38 8.78
C GLY A 131 -7.99 -2.71 8.15
N LEU A 132 -6.71 -3.02 8.29
CA LEU A 132 -6.12 -4.31 7.93
C LEU A 132 -6.40 -5.35 9.02
N LEU A 133 -6.46 -6.62 8.64
CA LEU A 133 -6.70 -7.73 9.55
C LEU A 133 -5.73 -8.87 9.29
N VAL A 134 -5.18 -9.48 10.33
CA VAL A 134 -4.42 -10.74 10.25
C VAL A 134 -5.13 -11.78 11.11
N THR A 135 -5.35 -12.98 10.57
CA THR A 135 -6.00 -14.07 11.31
C THR A 135 -5.13 -14.52 12.47
N GLY A 136 -5.71 -15.17 13.48
CA GLY A 136 -4.94 -15.69 14.60
C GLY A 136 -3.79 -16.60 14.16
N LEU A 137 -4.07 -17.53 13.22
CA LEU A 137 -3.12 -18.52 12.73
C LEU A 137 -1.92 -17.88 12.02
N ASP A 138 -2.11 -16.73 11.38
CA ASP A 138 -1.08 -16.06 10.59
C ASP A 138 -0.31 -14.98 11.36
N ARG A 139 -0.68 -14.68 12.62
CA ARG A 139 0.01 -13.66 13.43
C ARG A 139 1.50 -13.95 13.61
N SER A 140 1.88 -15.21 13.82
CA SER A 140 3.29 -15.57 13.98
C SER A 140 4.09 -15.41 12.69
N TRP A 141 3.46 -15.64 11.54
CA TRP A 141 4.06 -15.37 10.23
C TRP A 141 4.31 -13.88 10.05
N LEU A 142 3.31 -13.04 10.33
CA LEU A 142 3.46 -11.58 10.24
C LEU A 142 4.54 -11.06 11.21
N ALA A 143 4.61 -11.61 12.43
CA ALA A 143 5.68 -11.28 13.37
C ALA A 143 7.07 -11.64 12.83
N GLY A 144 7.20 -12.76 12.11
CA GLY A 144 8.45 -13.15 11.43
C GLY A 144 8.88 -12.15 10.36
N ILE A 145 7.93 -11.65 9.56
CA ILE A 145 8.21 -10.59 8.57
C ILE A 145 8.74 -9.33 9.26
N ILE A 146 8.19 -8.96 10.42
CA ILE A 146 8.66 -7.80 11.19
C ILE A 146 10.09 -8.04 11.71
N ASP A 147 10.40 -9.24 12.21
CA ASP A 147 11.75 -9.58 12.66
C ASP A 147 12.77 -9.50 11.52
N ASP A 148 12.46 -10.09 10.37
CA ASP A 148 13.32 -10.08 9.18
C ASP A 148 13.55 -8.64 8.71
N GLY A 149 12.51 -7.80 8.76
CA GLY A 149 12.56 -6.38 8.44
C GLY A 149 13.44 -5.56 9.38
N LEU A 150 13.38 -5.84 10.68
CA LEU A 150 14.25 -5.22 11.69
C LEU A 150 15.70 -5.68 11.53
N GLN A 151 15.92 -6.97 11.31
CA GLN A 151 17.27 -7.53 11.10
C GLN A 151 17.93 -6.97 9.85
N ALA A 152 17.17 -6.77 8.77
CA ALA A 152 17.65 -6.18 7.53
C ALA A 152 17.74 -4.64 7.56
N HIS A 153 17.33 -3.99 8.65
CA HIS A 153 17.18 -2.53 8.78
C HIS A 153 16.30 -1.90 7.69
N ILE A 154 15.33 -2.66 7.17
CA ILE A 154 14.28 -2.15 6.29
C ILE A 154 13.21 -1.47 7.14
N LEU A 155 12.78 -2.12 8.22
CA LEU A 155 11.95 -1.48 9.23
C LEU A 155 12.85 -0.64 10.14
N ARG A 156 12.44 0.59 10.45
CA ARG A 156 13.31 1.52 11.20
C ARG A 156 13.33 1.17 12.69
N ASP A 157 14.54 1.15 13.26
CA ASP A 157 14.74 0.93 14.68
C ASP A 157 13.99 1.95 15.56
N LYS A 158 13.53 1.51 16.74
CA LYS A 158 12.87 2.39 17.74
C LYS A 158 11.59 3.07 17.22
N SER A 159 10.97 2.51 16.17
CA SER A 159 9.66 2.91 15.68
C SER A 159 8.50 2.18 16.35
N GLY A 160 8.76 1.17 17.20
CA GLY A 160 7.73 0.39 17.91
C GLY A 160 7.42 -0.97 17.28
N TRP A 161 8.13 -1.33 16.21
CA TRP A 161 7.98 -2.62 15.50
C TRP A 161 8.25 -3.82 16.40
N GLU A 162 9.21 -3.72 17.32
CA GLU A 162 9.55 -4.78 18.28
C GLU A 162 8.35 -5.13 19.17
N GLY A 163 7.63 -4.11 19.65
CA GLY A 163 6.42 -4.30 20.45
C GLY A 163 5.25 -4.85 19.63
N ALA A 164 5.12 -4.46 18.37
CA ALA A 164 4.12 -5.04 17.47
C ALA A 164 4.40 -6.53 17.21
N ALA A 165 5.66 -6.91 16.97
CA ALA A 165 6.05 -8.30 16.78
C ALA A 165 5.83 -9.15 18.04
N GLU A 166 6.18 -8.62 19.22
CA GLU A 166 5.90 -9.26 20.51
C GLU A 166 4.40 -9.46 20.74
N LEU A 167 3.59 -8.42 20.50
CA LEU A 167 2.13 -8.51 20.59
C LEU A 167 1.62 -9.62 19.67
N LEU A 168 2.04 -9.65 18.40
CA LEU A 168 1.57 -10.64 17.44
C LEU A 168 1.89 -12.08 17.88
N ARG A 169 3.00 -12.32 18.59
CA ARG A 169 3.34 -13.66 19.14
C ARG A 169 2.57 -14.05 20.41
N SER A 170 2.05 -13.08 21.17
CA SER A 170 1.52 -13.32 22.52
C SER A 170 0.30 -14.26 22.60
N ASP A 171 -0.57 -14.31 21.58
CA ASP A 171 -1.67 -15.28 21.48
C ASP A 171 -2.10 -15.49 20.02
N SER A 172 -1.75 -16.62 19.40
CA SER A 172 -2.07 -16.93 18.00
C SER A 172 -3.53 -17.39 17.77
N ARG A 173 -4.44 -17.27 18.74
CA ARG A 173 -5.84 -17.72 18.56
C ARG A 173 -6.78 -16.58 18.19
N SER A 174 -6.51 -15.38 18.68
CA SER A 174 -7.29 -14.19 18.30
C SER A 174 -6.65 -13.49 17.11
N PRO A 175 -7.44 -12.98 16.14
CA PRO A 175 -6.92 -12.10 15.10
C PRO A 175 -6.27 -10.83 15.67
N ALA A 176 -5.57 -10.09 14.82
CA ALA A 176 -5.16 -8.72 15.09
C ALA A 176 -5.68 -7.76 14.01
N ILE A 177 -6.09 -6.57 14.44
CA ILE A 177 -6.54 -5.48 13.58
C ILE A 177 -5.44 -4.42 13.56
N ILE A 178 -5.14 -3.89 12.37
CA ILE A 178 -4.13 -2.85 12.18
C ILE A 178 -4.82 -1.61 11.61
N THR A 179 -4.85 -0.54 12.39
CA THR A 179 -5.45 0.74 12.02
C THR A 179 -4.41 1.86 12.03
N THR A 180 -4.74 3.01 11.44
CA THR A 180 -3.95 4.23 11.55
C THR A 180 -4.79 5.39 12.06
N SER A 181 -4.15 6.29 12.79
CA SER A 181 -4.72 7.57 13.24
C SER A 181 -5.28 8.49 12.14
N GLN A 182 -5.04 8.20 10.86
CA GLN A 182 -5.48 9.00 9.71
C GLN A 182 -6.67 8.41 8.94
N GLY A 183 -7.15 7.23 9.32
CA GLY A 183 -8.28 6.56 8.65
C GLY A 183 -9.40 6.22 9.61
N VAL A 184 -10.10 5.12 9.34
CA VAL A 184 -11.17 4.62 10.21
C VAL A 184 -10.60 4.27 11.59
N SER A 185 -11.30 4.70 12.63
CA SER A 185 -10.92 4.34 14.00
C SER A 185 -11.29 2.89 14.30
N LEU A 186 -10.58 2.28 15.23
CA LEU A 186 -10.92 0.94 15.71
C LEU A 186 -12.36 0.88 16.26
N SER A 187 -12.78 1.88 17.04
CA SER A 187 -14.16 1.94 17.58
C SER A 187 -15.20 2.05 16.44
N TRP A 188 -14.91 2.81 15.39
CA TRP A 188 -15.79 2.88 14.23
C TRP A 188 -15.92 1.51 13.53
N LEU A 189 -14.79 0.86 13.24
CA LEU A 189 -14.78 -0.47 12.59
C LEU A 189 -15.55 -1.51 13.40
N GLN A 190 -15.25 -1.59 14.70
CA GLN A 190 -15.87 -2.59 15.56
C GLN A 190 -17.35 -2.29 15.81
N GLY A 191 -17.72 -1.03 16.00
CA GLY A 191 -19.12 -0.64 16.18
C GLY A 191 -19.95 -0.86 14.92
N ALA A 192 -19.40 -0.62 13.72
CA ALA A 192 -20.06 -0.89 12.45
C ALA A 192 -20.32 -2.41 12.31
N ALA A 193 -19.28 -3.21 12.52
CA ALA A 193 -19.37 -4.66 12.46
C ALA A 193 -20.30 -5.26 13.52
N ALA A 194 -20.40 -4.63 14.70
CA ALA A 194 -21.33 -5.01 15.76
C ALA A 194 -22.77 -4.47 15.53
N GLY A 195 -23.02 -3.75 14.43
CA GLY A 195 -24.35 -3.26 14.06
C GLY A 195 -24.83 -2.00 14.80
N PHE A 196 -23.91 -1.24 15.42
CA PHE A 196 -24.24 0.02 16.10
C PHE A 196 -24.41 1.18 15.11
N TYR A 197 -23.72 1.13 13.98
CA TYR A 197 -23.78 2.15 12.94
C TYR A 197 -24.58 1.63 11.74
N ALA A 198 -25.54 2.43 11.27
CA ALA A 198 -26.41 2.08 10.16
C ALA A 198 -26.59 3.27 9.21
N ASP A 199 -26.83 2.96 7.94
CA ASP A 199 -27.13 3.96 6.92
C ASP A 199 -28.41 4.73 7.30
N GLY A 200 -28.38 6.05 7.09
CA GLY A 200 -29.52 6.93 7.35
C GLY A 200 -29.72 7.35 8.81
N GLN A 201 -28.83 6.94 9.74
CA GLN A 201 -28.83 7.49 11.11
C GLN A 201 -28.63 9.01 11.10
N THR A 202 -29.44 9.71 11.90
CA THR A 202 -29.21 11.11 12.25
C THR A 202 -27.94 11.25 13.10
N ASP A 203 -27.36 12.45 13.15
CA ASP A 203 -26.16 12.71 13.97
C ASP A 203 -26.41 12.41 15.46
N GLN A 204 -27.63 12.65 15.95
CA GLN A 204 -28.00 12.36 17.33
C GLN A 204 -28.06 10.85 17.61
N GLU A 205 -28.61 10.07 16.69
CA GLU A 205 -28.64 8.60 16.80
C GLU A 205 -27.24 8.00 16.73
N ARG A 206 -26.40 8.51 15.82
CA ARG A 206 -25.00 8.08 15.70
C ARG A 206 -24.22 8.35 16.97
N TRP A 207 -24.38 9.54 17.56
CA TRP A 207 -23.70 9.88 18.82
C TRP A 207 -24.19 9.02 19.99
N ALA A 208 -25.49 8.69 20.04
CA ALA A 208 -26.02 7.79 21.05
C ALA A 208 -25.50 6.35 20.90
N ALA A 209 -25.39 5.87 19.64
CA ALA A 209 -24.84 4.56 19.33
C ALA A 209 -23.34 4.46 19.69
N GLU A 210 -22.55 5.48 19.34
CA GLU A 210 -21.13 5.57 19.69
C GLU A 210 -20.94 5.50 21.21
N LYS A 211 -21.69 6.29 21.98
CA LYS A 211 -21.65 6.20 23.45
C LYS A 211 -22.04 4.83 23.99
N ALA A 212 -23.04 4.18 23.41
CA ALA A 212 -23.48 2.86 23.85
C ALA A 212 -22.42 1.79 23.55
N PHE A 213 -21.71 1.92 22.43
CA PHE A 213 -20.62 1.03 22.06
C PHE A 213 -19.38 1.26 22.94
N ASP A 214 -18.97 2.52 23.12
CA ASP A 214 -17.83 2.91 23.96
C ASP A 214 -18.02 2.58 25.44
N ALA A 215 -19.27 2.38 25.90
CA ALA A 215 -19.57 1.94 27.25
C ALA A 215 -19.32 0.44 27.49
N LEU A 216 -19.20 -0.37 26.42
CA LEU A 216 -18.83 -1.79 26.53
C LEU A 216 -17.35 -1.92 26.94
N SER A 217 -17.01 -3.03 27.61
CA SER A 217 -15.59 -3.34 27.82
C SER A 217 -14.90 -3.66 26.50
N GLY A 218 -13.58 -3.42 26.40
CA GLY A 218 -12.83 -3.71 25.16
C GLY A 218 -12.94 -5.18 24.71
N ALA A 219 -13.00 -6.12 25.66
CA ALA A 219 -13.23 -7.53 25.37
C ALA A 219 -14.63 -7.78 24.78
N GLU A 220 -15.67 -7.13 25.31
CA GLU A 220 -17.03 -7.23 24.75
C GLU A 220 -17.15 -6.56 23.38
N GLN A 221 -16.49 -5.41 23.17
CA GLN A 221 -16.40 -4.76 21.86
C GLN A 221 -15.80 -5.72 20.84
N TRP A 222 -14.67 -6.34 21.20
CA TRP A 222 -13.98 -7.33 20.37
C TRP A 222 -14.83 -8.56 20.07
N ASP A 223 -15.39 -9.20 21.10
CA ASP A 223 -16.15 -10.44 20.96
C ASP A 223 -17.44 -10.24 20.13
N ARG A 224 -18.00 -9.02 20.12
CA ARG A 224 -19.17 -8.67 19.30
C ARG A 224 -18.83 -8.33 17.84
N SER A 225 -17.64 -7.84 17.56
CA SER A 225 -17.27 -7.34 16.24
C SER A 225 -16.46 -8.33 15.40
N ILE A 226 -15.58 -9.11 16.03
CA ILE A 226 -14.47 -9.76 15.31
C ILE A 226 -14.91 -10.78 14.26
N SER A 227 -15.97 -11.54 14.53
CA SER A 227 -16.50 -12.52 13.59
C SER A 227 -17.08 -11.86 12.34
N ALA A 228 -17.76 -10.71 12.49
CA ALA A 228 -18.31 -9.97 11.36
C ALA A 228 -17.19 -9.31 10.52
N LEU A 229 -16.16 -8.76 11.18
CA LEU A 229 -14.98 -8.24 10.48
C LEU A 229 -14.24 -9.32 9.69
N LEU A 230 -14.09 -10.52 10.25
CA LEU A 230 -13.50 -11.66 9.54
C LEU A 230 -14.33 -12.09 8.32
N GLU A 231 -15.66 -12.07 8.44
CA GLU A 231 -16.58 -12.39 7.35
C GLU A 231 -16.53 -11.36 6.21
N GLU A 232 -16.55 -10.07 6.54
CA GLU A 232 -16.46 -8.97 5.57
C GLU A 232 -15.16 -9.01 4.76
N ARG A 233 -14.08 -9.42 5.42
CA ARG A 233 -12.73 -9.45 4.85
C ARG A 233 -12.41 -10.75 4.08
N ARG A 234 -13.43 -11.58 3.78
CA ARG A 234 -13.26 -12.83 3.04
C ARG A 234 -12.65 -12.66 1.63
N PRO A 235 -12.05 -13.73 1.07
CA PRO A 235 -11.38 -13.75 -0.22
C PRO A 235 -12.13 -13.10 -1.39
N ASP A 236 -13.46 -13.16 -1.39
CA ASP A 236 -14.27 -12.72 -2.53
C ASP A 236 -14.70 -11.25 -2.49
N ALA A 237 -14.54 -10.57 -1.34
CA ALA A 237 -15.10 -9.23 -1.13
C ALA A 237 -14.04 -8.13 -0.90
N SER A 238 -13.11 -8.36 0.04
CA SER A 238 -12.11 -7.36 0.44
C SER A 238 -10.84 -8.03 0.95
N TRP A 239 -10.43 -9.09 0.26
CA TRP A 239 -9.30 -9.93 0.63
C TRP A 239 -8.00 -9.16 0.80
N TRP A 240 -7.83 -8.05 0.08
CA TRP A 240 -6.64 -7.20 0.15
C TRP A 240 -6.50 -6.46 1.48
N LEU A 241 -7.56 -6.44 2.29
CA LEU A 241 -7.55 -5.95 3.65
C LEU A 241 -7.22 -7.06 4.67
N MET A 242 -7.06 -8.31 4.21
CA MET A 242 -6.52 -9.42 4.99
C MET A 242 -5.04 -9.61 4.67
N LEU A 243 -4.20 -9.66 5.71
CA LEU A 243 -2.80 -10.01 5.58
C LEU A 243 -2.68 -11.52 5.84
N ASP A 244 -2.51 -12.29 4.76
CA ASP A 244 -2.30 -13.73 4.81
C ASP A 244 -1.18 -14.16 3.84
N PRO A 245 -0.48 -15.27 4.10
CA PRO A 245 0.65 -15.70 3.27
C PRO A 245 0.32 -15.98 1.80
N GLU A 246 -0.91 -16.36 1.47
CA GLU A 246 -1.30 -16.76 0.11
C GLU A 246 -1.50 -15.57 -0.80
N THR A 247 -2.05 -14.48 -0.26
CA THR A 247 -2.41 -13.29 -1.04
C THR A 247 -1.47 -12.11 -0.82
N PHE A 248 -0.55 -12.18 0.16
CA PHE A 248 0.31 -11.07 0.58
C PHE A 248 1.02 -10.34 -0.58
N HIS A 249 1.53 -11.09 -1.55
CA HIS A 249 2.26 -10.58 -2.72
C HIS A 249 1.41 -10.40 -4.00
N LYS A 250 0.08 -10.54 -3.92
CA LYS A 250 -0.81 -10.33 -5.08
C LYS A 250 -1.14 -8.84 -5.26
N PRO A 251 -1.10 -8.28 -6.48
CA PRO A 251 -1.64 -6.94 -6.75
C PRO A 251 -3.08 -6.81 -6.27
N SER A 252 -3.42 -5.64 -5.72
CA SER A 252 -4.76 -5.40 -5.15
C SER A 252 -5.26 -3.98 -5.25
N HIS A 253 -4.45 -3.05 -5.78
CA HIS A 253 -4.82 -1.65 -5.89
C HIS A 253 -5.27 -1.34 -7.31
N LEU A 254 -6.42 -0.67 -7.44
CA LEU A 254 -6.92 -0.12 -8.70
C LEU A 254 -6.92 -1.14 -9.85
N GLY A 255 -6.26 -0.84 -10.97
CA GLY A 255 -6.23 -1.68 -12.17
C GLY A 255 -5.36 -2.94 -12.06
N LEU A 256 -4.73 -3.17 -10.90
CA LEU A 256 -3.87 -4.32 -10.61
C LEU A 256 -2.59 -4.40 -11.46
N LEU A 257 -2.26 -3.33 -12.18
CA LEU A 257 -1.12 -3.31 -13.09
C LEU A 257 0.17 -2.88 -12.37
N THR A 258 1.30 -3.39 -12.88
CA THR A 258 2.65 -3.21 -12.32
C THR A 258 3.63 -2.65 -13.35
N ALA A 259 4.84 -2.29 -12.90
CA ALA A 259 5.93 -1.92 -13.78
C ALA A 259 6.38 -3.05 -14.71
N PHE A 260 6.24 -4.31 -14.30
CA PHE A 260 6.54 -5.44 -15.16
C PHE A 260 5.59 -5.48 -16.36
N ASP A 261 4.29 -5.23 -16.14
CA ASP A 261 3.29 -5.17 -17.22
C ASP A 261 3.60 -4.02 -18.19
N ALA A 262 4.04 -2.87 -17.68
CA ALA A 262 4.43 -1.73 -18.51
C ALA A 262 5.66 -2.01 -19.38
N ILE A 263 6.68 -2.64 -18.79
CA ILE A 263 7.90 -3.06 -19.51
C ILE A 263 7.57 -4.10 -20.58
N GLU A 264 6.72 -5.09 -20.26
CA GLU A 264 6.27 -6.11 -21.21
C GLU A 264 5.50 -5.49 -22.37
N ALA A 265 4.54 -4.60 -22.08
CA ALA A 265 3.74 -3.92 -23.09
C ALA A 265 4.59 -3.05 -24.02
N ASP A 266 5.56 -2.30 -23.48
CA ASP A 266 6.48 -1.49 -24.30
C ASP A 266 7.37 -2.38 -25.17
N THR A 267 7.89 -3.48 -24.62
CA THR A 267 8.72 -4.45 -25.35
C THR A 267 7.94 -5.08 -26.51
N ALA A 268 6.69 -5.46 -26.28
CA ALA A 268 5.81 -6.01 -27.30
C ALA A 268 5.51 -5.00 -28.41
N ALA A 269 5.23 -3.74 -28.04
CA ALA A 269 4.98 -2.66 -29.00
C ALA A 269 6.21 -2.36 -29.88
N GLN A 270 7.41 -2.32 -29.27
CA GLN A 270 8.66 -2.14 -30.01
C GLN A 270 8.91 -3.28 -31.00
N LYS A 271 8.67 -4.52 -30.58
CA LYS A 271 8.81 -5.69 -31.46
C LYS A 271 7.86 -5.59 -32.65
N ALA A 272 6.59 -5.28 -32.41
CA ALA A 272 5.58 -5.13 -33.46
C ALA A 272 5.90 -3.99 -34.45
N GLU A 273 6.47 -2.87 -33.98
CA GLU A 273 6.95 -1.79 -34.86
C GLU A 273 8.15 -2.24 -35.70
N LYS A 274 9.09 -2.98 -35.10
CA LYS A 274 10.26 -3.51 -35.82
C LYS A 274 9.86 -4.48 -36.93
N ASP A 275 8.93 -5.40 -36.63
CA ASP A 275 8.45 -6.39 -37.58
C ASP A 275 7.70 -5.72 -38.75
N ARG A 276 6.84 -4.73 -38.48
CA ARG A 276 6.17 -3.94 -39.52
C ARG A 276 7.16 -3.19 -40.43
N ARG A 277 8.24 -2.64 -39.87
CA ARG A 277 9.29 -2.00 -40.68
C ARG A 277 10.05 -3.01 -41.53
N ALA A 278 10.32 -4.20 -41.01
CA ALA A 278 10.98 -5.26 -41.77
C ALA A 278 10.12 -5.74 -42.95
N GLU A 279 8.80 -5.86 -42.75
CA GLU A 279 7.85 -6.24 -43.81
C GLU A 279 7.66 -5.12 -44.85
N GLY A 280 7.62 -3.86 -44.42
CA GLY A 280 7.47 -2.69 -45.30
C GLY A 280 8.71 -2.36 -46.14
N VAL A 281 9.89 -2.91 -45.82
CA VAL A 281 11.13 -2.77 -46.61
C VAL A 281 11.25 -3.86 -47.69
N VAL A 282 10.36 -4.86 -47.69
CA VAL A 282 10.35 -5.98 -48.65
C VAL A 282 9.38 -5.76 -49.82
N GLN A 283 8.75 -4.58 -49.93
CA GLN A 283 7.94 -4.17 -51.08
C GLN A 283 8.70 -3.22 -52.02
#